data_AF-A0A8S0X749-F1
#
_entry.id   AF-A0A8S0X749-F1
#
_cell.length_a   1.000
_cell.length_b   1.000
_cell.length_c   1.000
_cell.angle_alpha   90.00
_cell.angle_beta   90.00
_cell.angle_gamma   90.00
#
_symmetry.space_group_name_H-M   'P 1'
#
loop_
_entity.id
_entity.type
_entity.pdbx_description
1 polymer ?
#
loop_
_entity_poly.entity_id
_entity_poly.type
_entity_poly.pdbx_seq_one_letter_code
_entity_poly.pdbx_strand_id
1 'polypeptide(L)'
;MVRLVCLDVDGTLVDDQKRIPPQVLSALHRLQKQGIRVTLASGRLISSLESYASSIGTEMPLIGLNGAWVEKPGAPPWLRLPLQTEGLVPLIEHAETEGLHVSFYFADGIVLKKNPLEDETRLDFHWSLEKVRAEIVDNWPFSPRNNSLLMERPIMKLLVSGNPEAVAEFNAEHEAKYRSYYCFVQSNDKHLEIVSQDASKGEALRYPAYVVLDGQILRQLCWLHVRRDFIRVKEGLVSNP
;
A
#
# COMPACT_ATOMS: atom_id res chain seq x y z
N MET A 1 22.48 8.34 -15.30
CA MET A 1 22.42 6.87 -15.53
C MET A 1 21.48 6.30 -14.48
N VAL A 2 20.48 5.51 -14.89
CA VAL A 2 19.50 4.91 -13.96
C VAL A 2 20.17 3.79 -13.17
N ARG A 3 20.05 3.81 -11.83
CA ARG A 3 20.58 2.75 -10.94
C ARG A 3 19.50 1.94 -10.22
N LEU A 4 18.31 2.51 -10.07
CA LEU A 4 17.16 1.91 -9.39
C LEU A 4 15.91 2.10 -10.24
N VAL A 5 15.13 1.04 -10.35
CA VAL A 5 13.79 1.02 -10.93
C VAL A 5 12.81 0.67 -9.83
N CYS A 6 11.86 1.55 -9.55
CA CYS A 6 10.74 1.29 -8.65
C CYS A 6 9.47 1.08 -9.46
N LEU A 7 8.74 0.01 -9.18
CA LEU A 7 7.54 -0.39 -9.91
C LEU A 7 6.35 -0.45 -8.97
N ASP A 8 5.23 0.13 -9.41
CA ASP A 8 3.94 -0.21 -8.82
C ASP A 8 3.54 -1.65 -9.20
N VAL A 9 2.66 -2.26 -8.42
CA VAL A 9 2.18 -3.62 -8.69
C VAL A 9 0.93 -3.56 -9.55
N ASP A 10 -0.17 -3.07 -8.99
CA ASP A 10 -1.46 -3.02 -9.67
C ASP A 10 -1.44 -2.05 -10.86
N GLY A 11 -1.91 -2.51 -12.01
CA GLY A 11 -1.92 -1.74 -13.25
C GLY A 11 -0.53 -1.47 -13.87
N THR A 12 0.54 -2.01 -13.28
CA THR A 12 1.93 -1.83 -13.75
C THR A 12 2.68 -3.15 -13.91
N LEU A 13 2.98 -3.86 -12.82
CA LEU A 13 3.76 -5.12 -12.85
C LEU A 13 2.93 -6.31 -13.33
N VAL A 14 1.66 -6.38 -12.91
CA VAL A 14 0.80 -7.56 -13.09
C VAL A 14 -0.34 -7.32 -14.09
N ASP A 15 -0.82 -8.40 -14.69
CA ASP A 15 -2.04 -8.43 -15.50
C ASP A 15 -3.31 -8.39 -14.64
N ASP A 16 -4.47 -8.45 -15.30
CA ASP A 16 -5.78 -8.43 -14.62
C ASP A 16 -6.02 -9.69 -13.78
N GLN A 17 -5.28 -10.78 -14.07
CA GLN A 17 -5.25 -12.01 -13.29
C GLN A 17 -4.19 -11.99 -12.18
N LYS A 18 -3.58 -10.82 -11.92
CA LYS A 18 -2.57 -10.57 -10.87
C LYS A 18 -1.29 -11.40 -11.05
N ARG A 19 -0.96 -11.78 -12.28
CA ARG A 19 0.26 -12.51 -12.66
C ARG A 19 1.25 -11.57 -13.35
N ILE A 20 2.55 -11.83 -13.21
CA ILE A 20 3.59 -11.10 -13.92
C ILE A 20 3.69 -11.65 -15.36
N PRO A 21 3.44 -10.85 -16.41
CA PRO A 21 3.59 -11.33 -17.78
C PRO A 21 5.04 -11.76 -18.08
N PRO A 22 5.29 -12.85 -18.82
CA PRO A 22 6.64 -13.34 -19.11
C PRO A 22 7.56 -12.31 -19.76
N GLN A 23 7.02 -11.43 -20.62
CA GLN A 23 7.77 -10.34 -21.24
C GLN A 23 8.23 -9.27 -20.24
N VAL A 24 7.41 -8.95 -19.23
CA VAL A 24 7.76 -8.02 -18.16
C VAL A 24 8.87 -8.61 -17.33
N LEU A 25 8.71 -9.86 -16.88
CA LEU A 25 9.74 -10.57 -16.11
C LEU A 25 11.09 -10.62 -16.86
N SER A 26 11.05 -10.94 -18.16
CA SER A 26 12.24 -10.95 -19.01
C SER A 26 12.91 -9.58 -19.11
N ALA A 27 12.13 -8.50 -19.14
CA ALA A 27 12.65 -7.14 -19.17
C ALA A 27 13.31 -6.75 -17.84
N LEU A 28 12.70 -7.09 -16.71
CA LEU A 28 13.27 -6.87 -15.37
C LEU A 28 14.60 -7.60 -15.21
N HIS A 29 14.66 -8.87 -15.62
CA HIS A 29 15.91 -9.63 -15.59
C HIS A 29 17.01 -9.01 -16.47
N ARG A 30 16.68 -8.42 -17.63
CA ARG A 30 17.66 -7.71 -18.46
C ARG A 30 18.21 -6.47 -17.76
N LEU A 31 17.35 -5.69 -17.09
CA LEU A 31 17.76 -4.52 -16.31
C LEU A 31 18.68 -4.94 -15.14
N GLN A 32 18.32 -5.99 -14.41
CA GLN A 32 19.14 -6.52 -13.32
C GLN A 32 20.51 -7.02 -13.80
N LYS A 33 20.58 -7.67 -14.97
CA LYS A 33 21.85 -8.07 -15.60
C LYS A 33 22.75 -6.90 -15.97
N GLN A 34 22.19 -5.70 -16.16
CA GLN A 34 22.92 -4.46 -16.39
C GLN A 34 23.34 -3.75 -15.10
N GLY A 35 23.12 -4.37 -13.93
CA GLY A 35 23.43 -3.80 -12.62
C GLY A 35 22.37 -2.83 -12.08
N ILE A 36 21.23 -2.69 -12.77
CA ILE A 36 20.12 -1.85 -12.33
C ILE A 36 19.31 -2.62 -11.29
N ARG A 37 19.15 -2.05 -10.09
CA ARG A 37 18.34 -2.66 -9.04
C ARG A 37 16.85 -2.42 -9.31
N VAL A 38 16.00 -3.35 -8.91
CA VAL A 38 14.53 -3.24 -9.06
C VAL A 38 13.89 -3.32 -7.68
N THR A 39 12.91 -2.49 -7.37
CA THR A 39 12.09 -2.59 -6.15
C THR A 39 10.60 -2.39 -6.46
N LEU A 40 9.74 -2.75 -5.53
CA LEU A 40 8.29 -2.64 -5.62
C LEU A 40 7.75 -1.59 -4.64
N ALA A 41 6.76 -0.81 -5.08
CA ALA A 41 6.02 0.15 -4.25
C ALA A 41 4.52 0.09 -4.50
N SER A 42 3.74 -0.39 -3.53
CA SER A 42 2.30 -0.67 -3.67
C SER A 42 1.46 -0.22 -2.48
N GLY A 43 0.14 -0.14 -2.68
CA GLY A 43 -0.84 -0.04 -1.60
C GLY A 43 -1.05 -1.35 -0.83
N ARG A 44 -0.55 -2.47 -1.37
CA ARG A 44 -0.66 -3.82 -0.77
C ARG A 44 0.18 -4.00 0.49
N LEU A 45 -0.13 -5.05 1.25
CA LEU A 45 0.69 -5.54 2.36
C LEU A 45 2.08 -5.97 1.88
N ILE A 46 3.09 -5.85 2.75
CA ILE A 46 4.45 -6.33 2.45
C ILE A 46 4.46 -7.82 2.12
N SER A 47 3.74 -8.64 2.89
CA SER A 47 3.62 -10.08 2.65
C SER A 47 3.07 -10.41 1.26
N SER A 48 2.18 -9.58 0.72
CA SER A 48 1.73 -9.70 -0.67
C SER A 48 2.87 -9.45 -1.67
N LEU A 49 3.65 -8.41 -1.42
CA LEU A 49 4.78 -7.99 -2.26
C LEU A 49 5.93 -8.99 -2.28
N GLU A 50 6.17 -9.71 -1.18
CA GLU A 50 7.25 -10.71 -1.10
C GLU A 50 7.11 -11.81 -2.17
N SER A 51 5.89 -12.23 -2.49
CA SER A 51 5.64 -13.23 -3.55
C SER A 51 6.07 -12.73 -4.94
N TYR A 52 5.80 -11.45 -5.24
CA TYR A 52 6.22 -10.80 -6.49
C TYR A 52 7.71 -10.50 -6.49
N ALA A 53 8.26 -10.06 -5.36
CA ALA A 53 9.68 -9.78 -5.18
C ALA A 53 10.53 -11.04 -5.42
N SER A 54 10.10 -12.17 -4.87
CA SER A 54 10.68 -13.49 -5.13
C SER A 54 10.60 -13.85 -6.62
N SER A 55 9.44 -13.66 -7.24
CA SER A 55 9.23 -13.97 -8.67
C SER A 55 10.14 -13.17 -9.61
N ILE A 56 10.46 -11.90 -9.28
CA ILE A 56 11.39 -11.06 -10.05
C ILE A 56 12.86 -11.17 -9.57
N GLY A 57 13.11 -11.94 -8.51
CA GLY A 57 14.43 -12.09 -7.91
C GLY A 57 15.02 -10.79 -7.37
N THR A 58 14.21 -9.94 -6.72
CA THR A 58 14.73 -8.75 -6.03
C THR A 58 14.90 -8.96 -4.54
N GLU A 59 15.98 -8.42 -4.00
CA GLU A 59 16.26 -8.33 -2.56
C GLU A 59 16.25 -6.86 -2.07
N MET A 60 15.75 -5.95 -2.89
CA MET A 60 15.65 -4.53 -2.50
C MET A 60 14.55 -4.33 -1.46
N PRO A 61 14.65 -3.30 -0.60
CA PRO A 61 13.57 -2.91 0.31
C PRO A 61 12.27 -2.65 -0.45
N LEU A 62 11.22 -3.36 -0.08
CA LEU A 62 9.86 -3.25 -0.61
C LEU A 62 9.11 -2.14 0.12
N ILE A 63 8.23 -1.46 -0.61
CA ILE A 63 7.40 -0.37 -0.09
C ILE A 63 5.94 -0.83 -0.15
N GLY A 64 5.35 -1.11 1.00
CA GLY A 64 3.96 -1.52 1.15
C GLY A 64 3.09 -0.40 1.70
N LEU A 65 1.77 -0.62 1.68
CA LEU A 65 0.77 0.25 2.30
C LEU A 65 0.95 1.73 1.95
N ASN A 66 1.16 2.00 0.65
CA ASN A 66 1.37 3.34 0.09
C ASN A 66 2.53 4.13 0.73
N GLY A 67 3.53 3.43 1.26
CA GLY A 67 4.70 4.03 1.92
C GLY A 67 4.64 4.01 3.44
N ALA A 68 3.56 3.50 4.04
CA ALA A 68 3.47 3.34 5.49
C ALA A 68 4.33 2.19 6.03
N TRP A 69 4.84 1.32 5.16
CA TRP A 69 5.72 0.22 5.53
C TRP A 69 6.87 0.07 4.54
N VAL A 70 8.10 0.03 5.06
CA VAL A 70 9.29 -0.33 4.26
C VAL A 70 10.07 -1.43 4.93
N GLU A 71 10.33 -2.50 4.18
CA GLU A 71 11.01 -3.68 4.70
C GLU A 71 11.82 -4.38 3.60
N LYS A 72 13.01 -4.86 3.95
CA LYS A 72 13.75 -5.79 3.10
C LYS A 72 13.32 -7.22 3.45
N PRO A 73 13.01 -8.08 2.46
CA PRO A 73 12.64 -9.47 2.73
C PRO A 73 13.63 -10.16 3.67
N GLY A 74 13.11 -10.75 4.74
CA GLY A 74 13.89 -11.47 5.76
C GLY A 74 14.66 -10.58 6.75
N ALA A 75 14.37 -9.27 6.81
CA ALA A 75 14.98 -8.34 7.77
C ALA A 75 13.90 -7.54 8.52
N PRO A 76 14.21 -7.00 9.71
CA PRO A 76 13.28 -6.11 10.41
C PRO A 76 12.88 -4.89 9.55
N PRO A 77 11.67 -4.34 9.73
CA PRO A 77 11.20 -3.20 8.97
C PRO A 77 12.05 -1.95 9.26
N TRP A 78 12.31 -1.18 8.21
CA TRP A 78 13.04 0.09 8.29
C TRP A 78 12.12 1.27 8.57
N LEU A 79 10.84 1.13 8.20
CA LEU A 79 9.80 2.09 8.45
C LEU A 79 8.48 1.37 8.74
N ARG A 80 7.80 1.81 9.80
CA ARG A 80 6.39 1.51 10.05
C ARG A 80 5.71 2.79 10.55
N LEU A 81 4.69 3.23 9.82
CA LEU A 81 3.88 4.40 10.12
C LEU A 81 2.44 3.96 10.39
N PRO A 82 2.10 3.55 11.62
CA PRO A 82 0.74 3.20 11.95
C PRO A 82 -0.17 4.42 11.90
N LEU A 83 -1.47 4.18 11.75
CA LEU A 83 -2.48 5.22 11.85
C LEU A 83 -2.52 5.78 13.28
N GLN A 84 -2.63 7.10 13.35
CA GLN A 84 -2.99 7.80 14.58
C GLN A 84 -4.42 7.43 14.97
N THR A 85 -4.69 7.32 16.27
CA THR A 85 -6.04 6.94 16.76
C THR A 85 -7.00 8.14 16.78
N GLU A 86 -6.44 9.35 16.70
CA GLU A 86 -7.08 10.64 16.70
C GLU A 86 -8.03 10.80 15.52
N GLY A 87 -9.33 10.86 15.80
CA GLY A 87 -10.35 11.01 14.76
C GLY A 87 -10.75 9.70 14.06
N LEU A 88 -10.13 8.57 14.40
CA LEU A 88 -10.38 7.29 13.74
C LEU A 88 -11.80 6.77 13.99
N VAL A 89 -12.26 6.82 15.25
CA VAL A 89 -13.60 6.32 15.63
C VAL A 89 -14.73 7.07 14.91
N PRO A 90 -14.84 8.42 14.99
CA PRO A 90 -15.93 9.12 14.30
C PRO A 90 -15.86 8.96 12.78
N LEU A 91 -14.65 8.80 12.21
CA LEU A 91 -14.46 8.51 10.78
C LEU A 91 -15.05 7.13 10.40
N ILE A 92 -14.78 6.09 11.20
CA ILE A 92 -15.32 4.74 10.99
C ILE A 92 -16.84 4.72 11.19
N GLU A 93 -17.34 5.32 12.26
CA GLU A 93 -18.78 5.37 12.57
C GLU A 93 -19.56 6.06 11.45
N HIS A 94 -19.01 7.13 10.89
CA HIS A 94 -19.64 7.82 9.77
C HIS A 94 -19.62 6.97 8.49
N ALA A 95 -18.49 6.34 8.15
CA ALA A 95 -18.42 5.43 7.01
C ALA A 95 -19.48 4.33 7.10
N GLU A 96 -19.62 3.72 8.28
CA GLU A 96 -20.65 2.68 8.52
C GLU A 96 -22.08 3.22 8.43
N THR A 97 -22.33 4.46 8.89
CA THR A 97 -23.65 5.11 8.80
C THR A 97 -24.07 5.36 7.35
N GLU A 98 -23.11 5.70 6.49
CA GLU A 98 -23.30 5.87 5.05
C GLU A 98 -23.36 4.53 4.28
N GLY A 99 -23.33 3.40 4.99
CA GLY A 99 -23.37 2.07 4.39
C GLY A 99 -22.08 1.68 3.66
N LEU A 100 -20.96 2.37 3.92
CA LEU A 100 -19.65 1.99 3.42
C LEU A 100 -19.05 0.87 4.28
N HIS A 101 -18.28 -0.01 3.64
CA HIS A 101 -17.50 -1.02 4.32
C HIS A 101 -16.15 -0.47 4.74
N VAL A 102 -15.72 -0.89 5.92
CA VAL A 102 -14.38 -0.61 6.42
C VAL A 102 -13.63 -1.92 6.59
N SER A 103 -12.37 -1.95 6.15
CA SER A 103 -11.44 -3.04 6.37
C SER A 103 -10.17 -2.50 7.03
N PHE A 104 -9.70 -3.18 8.07
CA PHE A 104 -8.47 -2.82 8.77
C PHE A 104 -7.31 -3.69 8.30
N TYR A 105 -6.22 -3.02 7.96
CA TYR A 105 -4.98 -3.66 7.58
C TYR A 105 -3.99 -3.51 8.73
N PHE A 106 -3.50 -4.64 9.20
CA PHE A 106 -2.44 -4.75 10.19
C PHE A 106 -1.15 -5.25 9.52
N ALA A 107 -0.10 -5.34 10.32
CA ALA A 107 1.15 -5.98 9.94
C ALA A 107 0.99 -7.40 9.38
N ASP A 108 0.12 -8.16 10.02
CA ASP A 108 0.04 -9.61 9.96
C ASP A 108 -1.27 -10.10 9.33
N GLY A 109 -2.17 -9.19 8.94
CA GLY A 109 -3.46 -9.60 8.42
C GLY A 109 -4.44 -8.46 8.17
N ILE A 110 -5.64 -8.86 7.79
CA ILE A 110 -6.75 -7.96 7.45
C ILE A 110 -7.95 -8.36 8.31
N VAL A 111 -8.65 -7.38 8.87
CA VAL A 111 -9.89 -7.60 9.63
C VAL A 111 -11.04 -6.87 8.96
N LEU A 112 -12.16 -7.57 8.83
CA LEU A 112 -13.40 -7.12 8.25
C LEU A 112 -14.50 -7.17 9.31
N LYS A 113 -15.38 -6.17 9.34
CA LYS A 113 -16.62 -6.28 10.10
C LYS A 113 -17.61 -7.16 9.35
N LYS A 114 -18.26 -8.05 10.07
CA LYS A 114 -19.23 -9.00 9.55
C LYS A 114 -20.36 -8.32 8.79
N ASN A 115 -20.57 -8.76 7.56
CA ASN A 115 -21.74 -8.47 6.75
C ASN A 115 -22.16 -9.78 6.06
N PRO A 116 -23.13 -10.53 6.62
CA PRO A 116 -23.46 -11.87 6.13
C PRO A 116 -23.86 -11.94 4.66
N LEU A 117 -24.30 -10.83 4.07
CA LEU A 117 -24.69 -10.76 2.67
C LEU A 117 -23.49 -10.66 1.71
N GLU A 118 -22.32 -10.24 2.20
CA GLU A 118 -21.17 -9.88 1.37
C GLU A 118 -19.84 -10.46 1.85
N ASP A 119 -19.82 -11.14 3.00
CA ASP A 119 -18.61 -11.67 3.62
C ASP A 119 -17.77 -12.50 2.64
N GLU A 120 -18.39 -13.42 1.88
CA GLU A 120 -17.68 -14.26 0.90
C GLU A 120 -17.03 -13.42 -0.20
N THR A 121 -17.78 -12.47 -0.79
CA THR A 121 -17.27 -11.60 -1.85
C THR A 121 -16.14 -10.70 -1.35
N ARG A 122 -16.24 -10.20 -0.11
CA ARG A 122 -15.21 -9.36 0.50
C ARG A 122 -13.96 -10.17 0.84
N LEU A 123 -14.11 -11.38 1.37
CA LEU A 123 -12.98 -12.30 1.59
C LEU A 123 -12.26 -12.62 0.29
N ASP A 124 -13.01 -12.94 -0.78
CA ASP A 124 -12.45 -13.23 -2.11
C ASP A 124 -11.72 -12.02 -2.69
N PHE A 125 -12.29 -10.82 -2.55
CA PHE A 125 -11.64 -9.59 -2.97
C PHE A 125 -10.29 -9.40 -2.27
N HIS A 126 -10.26 -9.46 -0.93
CA HIS A 126 -9.03 -9.30 -0.16
C HIS A 126 -8.01 -10.41 -0.46
N TRP A 127 -8.45 -11.66 -0.64
CA TRP A 127 -7.59 -12.76 -1.05
C TRP A 127 -7.03 -12.57 -2.47
N SER A 128 -7.84 -12.07 -3.40
CA SER A 128 -7.42 -11.84 -4.79
C SER A 128 -6.29 -10.82 -4.88
N LEU A 129 -6.36 -9.77 -4.06
CA LEU A 129 -5.40 -8.69 -4.00
C LEU A 129 -4.19 -9.04 -3.14
N GLU A 130 -4.41 -9.45 -1.90
CA GLU A 130 -3.34 -9.48 -0.90
C GLU A 130 -2.70 -10.85 -0.80
N LYS A 131 -3.42 -11.94 -1.16
CA LYS A 131 -3.02 -13.33 -0.89
C LYS A 131 -2.80 -13.61 0.61
N VAL A 132 -3.45 -12.81 1.44
CA VAL A 132 -3.45 -12.92 2.90
C VAL A 132 -4.88 -13.21 3.35
N ARG A 133 -5.02 -14.10 4.33
CA ARG A 133 -6.34 -14.42 4.89
C ARG A 133 -6.86 -13.22 5.67
N ALA A 134 -8.08 -12.80 5.34
CA ALA A 134 -8.82 -11.84 6.15
C ALA A 134 -9.64 -12.57 7.23
N GLU A 135 -9.79 -11.91 8.37
CA GLU A 135 -10.61 -12.35 9.51
C GLU A 135 -11.90 -11.53 9.55
N ILE A 136 -13.01 -12.18 9.85
CA ILE A 136 -14.30 -11.51 10.07
C ILE A 136 -14.58 -11.44 11.56
N VAL A 137 -14.94 -10.25 12.04
CA VAL A 137 -15.32 -10.00 13.44
C VAL A 137 -16.73 -9.43 13.52
N ASP A 138 -17.49 -9.79 14.56
CA ASP A 138 -18.80 -9.19 14.82
C ASP A 138 -18.67 -7.73 15.29
N ASN A 139 -17.64 -7.42 16.08
CA ASN A 139 -17.38 -6.08 16.61
C ASN A 139 -15.91 -5.72 16.45
N TRP A 140 -15.62 -4.43 16.31
CA TRP A 140 -14.25 -3.95 16.26
C TRP A 140 -13.51 -4.24 17.57
N PRO A 141 -12.24 -4.66 17.50
CA PRO A 141 -11.46 -5.02 18.69
C PRO A 141 -10.98 -3.80 19.48
N PHE A 142 -11.46 -2.60 19.17
CA PHE A 142 -11.10 -1.36 19.85
C PHE A 142 -12.33 -0.49 20.11
N SER A 143 -12.22 0.38 21.09
CA SER A 143 -13.24 1.37 21.43
C SER A 143 -12.56 2.67 21.85
N PRO A 144 -13.28 3.81 21.87
CA PRO A 144 -12.75 5.08 22.40
C PRO A 144 -12.13 4.99 23.80
N ARG A 145 -12.48 3.96 24.58
CA ARG A 145 -12.03 3.77 25.97
C ARG A 145 -11.01 2.64 26.13
N ASN A 146 -10.70 1.88 25.08
CA ASN A 146 -9.76 0.76 25.14
C ASN A 146 -8.95 0.64 23.84
N ASN A 147 -7.78 1.28 23.83
CA ASN A 147 -6.83 1.28 22.71
C ASN A 147 -5.58 0.41 22.99
N SER A 148 -5.54 -0.36 24.08
CA SER A 148 -4.35 -1.16 24.42
C SER A 148 -3.99 -2.16 23.33
N LEU A 149 -5.01 -2.76 22.69
CA LEU A 149 -4.84 -3.67 21.55
C LEU A 149 -4.22 -2.98 20.32
N LEU A 150 -4.43 -1.67 20.15
CA LEU A 150 -3.80 -0.89 19.09
C LEU A 150 -2.33 -0.59 19.38
N MET A 151 -1.89 -0.66 20.64
CA MET A 151 -0.48 -0.53 21.01
C MET A 151 0.30 -1.80 20.67
N GLU A 152 -0.33 -2.98 20.85
CA GLU A 152 0.28 -4.27 20.53
C GLU A 152 0.16 -4.64 19.05
N ARG A 153 -0.99 -4.32 18.43
CA ARG A 153 -1.27 -4.59 17.02
C ARG A 153 -1.80 -3.32 16.34
N PRO A 154 -0.92 -2.40 15.95
CA PRO A 154 -1.34 -1.12 15.39
C PRO A 154 -1.95 -1.29 14.00
N ILE A 155 -2.99 -0.49 13.72
CA ILE A 155 -3.59 -0.42 12.39
C ILE A 155 -2.65 0.36 11.48
N MET A 156 -2.34 -0.21 10.33
CA MET A 156 -1.44 0.40 9.35
C MET A 156 -2.19 1.11 8.22
N LYS A 157 -3.39 0.62 7.88
CA LYS A 157 -4.23 1.18 6.82
C LYS A 157 -5.72 0.90 7.10
N LEU A 158 -6.59 1.85 6.74
CA LEU A 158 -8.01 1.61 6.52
C LEU A 158 -8.27 1.49 5.02
N LEU A 159 -9.15 0.58 4.63
CA LEU A 159 -9.79 0.62 3.33
C LEU A 159 -11.28 0.90 3.55
N VAL A 160 -11.75 2.03 3.01
CA VAL A 160 -13.17 2.36 2.91
C VAL A 160 -13.62 1.98 1.50
N SER A 161 -14.66 1.17 1.39
CA SER A 161 -15.19 0.71 0.11
C SER A 161 -16.70 0.64 0.05
N GLY A 162 -17.26 0.80 -1.14
CA GLY A 162 -18.70 0.76 -1.31
C GLY A 162 -19.15 1.37 -2.63
N ASN A 163 -20.32 2.02 -2.59
CA ASN A 163 -20.85 2.76 -3.73
C ASN A 163 -19.90 3.91 -4.12
N PRO A 164 -19.57 4.11 -5.41
CA PRO A 164 -18.67 5.18 -5.85
C PRO A 164 -19.04 6.60 -5.42
N GLU A 165 -20.34 6.92 -5.43
CA GLU A 165 -20.85 8.24 -5.06
C GLU A 165 -20.64 8.47 -3.56
N ALA A 166 -21.06 7.51 -2.73
CA ALA A 166 -20.87 7.58 -1.27
C ALA A 166 -19.38 7.63 -0.88
N VAL A 167 -18.50 6.88 -1.57
CA VAL A 167 -17.04 6.94 -1.33
C VAL A 167 -16.49 8.32 -1.68
N ALA A 168 -16.93 8.92 -2.79
CA ALA A 168 -16.49 10.25 -3.21
C ALA A 168 -16.96 11.34 -2.24
N GLU A 169 -18.23 11.28 -1.82
CA GLU A 169 -18.79 12.20 -0.82
C GLU A 169 -18.07 12.06 0.53
N PHE A 170 -17.87 10.84 1.00
CA PHE A 170 -17.11 10.56 2.21
C PHE A 170 -15.70 11.15 2.13
N ASN A 171 -14.97 10.95 1.02
CA ASN A 171 -13.64 11.54 0.86
C ASN A 171 -13.68 13.07 0.90
N ALA A 172 -14.60 13.69 0.15
CA ALA A 172 -14.72 15.14 0.05
C ALA A 172 -14.98 15.82 1.40
N GLU A 173 -15.72 15.17 2.29
CA GLU A 173 -16.00 15.69 3.63
C GLU A 173 -14.82 15.50 4.61
N HIS A 174 -14.06 14.41 4.48
CA HIS A 174 -13.12 13.97 5.53
C HIS A 174 -11.67 14.33 5.25
N GLU A 175 -11.25 14.37 3.99
CA GLU A 175 -9.84 14.56 3.62
C GLU A 175 -9.26 15.82 4.25
N ALA A 176 -9.89 16.97 4.04
CA ALA A 176 -9.40 18.25 4.57
C ALA A 176 -9.44 18.31 6.10
N LYS A 177 -10.43 17.66 6.72
CA LYS A 177 -10.65 17.64 8.17
C LYS A 177 -9.60 16.81 8.90
N TYR A 178 -9.20 15.68 8.34
CA TYR A 178 -8.29 14.73 8.97
C TYR A 178 -6.88 14.71 8.36
N ARG A 179 -6.55 15.63 7.45
CA ARG A 179 -5.22 15.72 6.80
C ARG A 179 -4.02 15.85 7.75
N SER A 180 -4.23 16.28 9.00
CA SER A 180 -3.20 16.37 10.04
C SER A 180 -2.92 15.04 10.75
N TYR A 181 -3.66 13.99 10.39
CA TYR A 181 -3.53 12.65 10.95
C TYR A 181 -3.33 11.62 9.84
N TYR A 182 -4.03 11.81 8.71
CA TYR A 182 -4.17 10.82 7.66
C TYR A 182 -3.89 11.36 6.27
N CYS A 183 -3.41 10.46 5.41
CA CYS A 183 -3.34 10.64 3.97
C CYS A 183 -4.41 9.76 3.31
N PHE A 184 -5.23 10.37 2.47
CA PHE A 184 -6.31 9.72 1.73
C PHE A 184 -5.83 9.42 0.30
N VAL A 185 -5.93 8.17 -0.12
CA VAL A 185 -5.46 7.68 -1.41
C VAL A 185 -6.60 6.94 -2.10
N GLN A 186 -7.18 7.54 -3.13
CA GLN A 186 -8.22 6.89 -3.92
C GLN A 186 -7.60 5.94 -4.94
N SER A 187 -7.79 4.62 -4.76
CA SER A 187 -7.21 3.61 -5.64
C SER A 187 -8.09 3.28 -6.84
N ASN A 188 -9.41 3.37 -6.67
CA ASN A 188 -10.41 3.45 -7.74
C ASN A 188 -11.68 4.12 -7.22
N ASP A 189 -12.71 4.21 -8.05
CA ASP A 189 -13.99 4.84 -7.74
C ASP A 189 -14.68 4.23 -6.51
N LYS A 190 -14.48 2.94 -6.24
CA LYS A 190 -15.08 2.21 -5.11
C LYS A 190 -14.20 2.05 -3.89
N HIS A 191 -12.94 2.48 -3.94
CA HIS A 191 -11.94 2.15 -2.93
C HIS A 191 -11.10 3.37 -2.55
N LEU A 192 -11.19 3.73 -1.27
CA LEU A 192 -10.45 4.81 -0.63
C LEU A 192 -9.57 4.23 0.47
N GLU A 193 -8.26 4.39 0.31
CA GLU A 193 -7.27 3.95 1.28
C GLU A 193 -6.89 5.11 2.19
N ILE A 194 -6.83 4.86 3.50
CA ILE A 194 -6.43 5.83 4.50
C ILE A 194 -5.21 5.27 5.22
N VAL A 195 -4.11 6.01 5.13
CA VAL A 195 -2.80 5.66 5.72
C VAL A 195 -2.32 6.82 6.58
N SER A 196 -1.22 6.64 7.32
CA SER A 196 -0.60 7.73 8.07
C SER A 196 -0.34 8.94 7.17
N GLN A 197 -0.52 10.17 7.68
CA GLN A 197 -0.20 11.40 6.95
C GLN A 197 1.24 11.44 6.42
N ASP A 198 2.17 10.75 7.10
CA ASP A 198 3.59 10.73 6.75
C ASP A 198 3.90 9.69 5.66
N ALA A 199 2.92 8.87 5.28
CA ALA A 199 3.08 7.82 4.29
C ALA A 199 2.95 8.37 2.86
N SER A 200 3.98 8.14 2.05
CA SER A 200 3.87 8.22 0.60
C SER A 200 4.87 7.28 -0.08
N LYS A 201 4.51 6.72 -1.24
CA LYS A 201 5.43 5.91 -2.05
C LYS A 201 6.67 6.73 -2.46
N GLY A 202 6.47 8.03 -2.72
CA GLY A 202 7.50 9.02 -3.04
C GLY A 202 8.59 9.10 -1.97
N GLU A 203 8.19 9.45 -0.75
CA GLU A 203 9.10 9.57 0.38
C GLU A 203 9.71 8.23 0.80
N ALA A 204 8.95 7.14 0.70
CA ALA A 204 9.44 5.80 1.01
C ALA A 204 10.51 5.30 0.01
N LEU A 205 10.59 5.87 -1.19
CA LEU A 205 11.62 5.50 -2.18
C LEU A 205 13.05 5.83 -1.71
N ARG A 206 13.21 6.76 -0.76
CA ARG A 206 14.53 7.10 -0.19
C ARG A 206 15.24 5.89 0.43
N TYR A 207 14.49 4.93 0.95
CA TYR A 207 15.01 3.74 1.61
C TYR A 207 15.71 2.76 0.63
N PRO A 208 15.04 2.22 -0.41
CA PRO A 208 15.74 1.44 -1.42
C PRO A 208 16.77 2.27 -2.18
N ALA A 209 16.57 3.58 -2.36
CA ALA A 209 17.58 4.45 -2.96
C ALA A 209 18.87 4.47 -2.15
N TYR A 210 18.80 4.59 -0.82
CA TYR A 210 19.95 4.59 0.08
C TYR A 210 20.84 3.35 -0.11
N VAL A 211 20.24 2.17 -0.34
CA VAL A 211 20.95 0.91 -0.61
C VAL A 211 21.74 0.95 -1.90
N VAL A 212 21.16 1.50 -2.97
CA VAL A 212 21.81 1.56 -4.29
C VAL A 212 22.99 2.55 -4.31
N LEU A 213 23.05 3.43 -3.31
CA LEU A 213 24.01 4.53 -3.26
C LEU A 213 25.10 4.34 -2.23
N ASP A 214 25.15 3.19 -1.57
CA ASP A 214 26.10 2.92 -0.48
C ASP A 214 26.12 4.07 0.54
N GLY A 215 24.94 4.65 0.83
CA GLY A 215 24.78 5.75 1.77
C GLY A 215 25.08 7.16 1.24
N GLN A 216 25.31 7.35 -0.06
CA GLN A 216 25.43 8.68 -0.67
C GLN A 216 24.04 9.27 -1.01
N ILE A 217 23.84 10.58 -0.85
CA ILE A 217 22.59 11.28 -1.20
C ILE A 217 22.51 11.45 -2.74
N LEU A 218 21.43 11.00 -3.39
CA LEU A 218 21.27 11.14 -4.85
C LEU A 218 20.66 12.47 -5.29
N ARG A 219 21.08 12.87 -6.50
CA ARG A 219 20.46 13.91 -7.35
C ARG A 219 19.54 13.36 -8.46
N GLN A 220 19.38 12.03 -8.63
CA GLN A 220 18.57 11.44 -9.73
C GLN A 220 17.94 10.08 -9.37
N LEU A 221 16.64 10.05 -9.06
CA LEU A 221 15.82 8.84 -8.93
C LEU A 221 14.80 8.79 -10.09
N CYS A 222 14.44 7.58 -10.53
CA CYS A 222 13.50 7.40 -11.63
C CYS A 222 12.29 6.58 -11.18
N TRP A 223 11.10 7.11 -11.46
CA TRP A 223 9.84 6.41 -11.32
C TRP A 223 9.46 5.80 -12.66
N LEU A 224 9.03 4.54 -12.62
CA LEU A 224 8.70 3.78 -13.82
C LEU A 224 7.25 3.30 -13.76
N HIS A 225 6.44 3.84 -14.67
CA HIS A 225 5.17 3.22 -15.03
C HIS A 225 5.39 2.34 -16.26
N VAL A 226 5.22 1.03 -16.06
CA VAL A 226 5.20 0.03 -17.13
C VAL A 226 3.74 -0.13 -17.55
N ARG A 227 3.32 0.51 -18.65
CA ARG A 227 2.10 0.09 -19.36
C ARG A 227 2.49 -0.95 -20.40
N ARG A 228 1.55 -1.86 -20.71
CA ARG A 228 1.71 -3.16 -21.42
C ARG A 228 2.67 -3.24 -22.61
N ASP A 229 3.10 -2.12 -23.21
CA ASP A 229 4.04 -2.11 -24.36
C ASP A 229 5.29 -1.22 -24.22
N PHE A 230 5.46 -0.42 -23.15
CA PHE A 230 6.66 0.43 -22.99
C PHE A 230 7.05 0.68 -21.53
N ILE A 231 8.35 0.56 -21.25
CA ILE A 231 9.03 1.04 -20.02
C ILE A 231 9.26 2.55 -20.19
N ARG A 232 8.45 3.41 -19.55
CA ARG A 232 8.66 4.87 -19.56
C ARG A 232 9.34 5.32 -18.27
N VAL A 233 10.65 5.57 -18.35
CA VAL A 233 11.42 6.20 -17.27
C VAL A 233 11.00 7.67 -17.19
N LYS A 234 10.39 8.10 -16.09
CA LYS A 234 10.32 9.53 -15.74
C LYS A 234 11.40 9.81 -14.71
N GLU A 235 12.35 10.66 -15.06
CA GLU A 235 13.20 11.31 -14.06
C GLU A 235 12.30 12.17 -13.17
N GLY A 236 12.24 11.86 -11.89
CA GLY A 236 11.45 12.59 -10.90
C GLY A 236 12.39 13.22 -9.88
N LEU A 237 12.41 14.55 -9.83
CA LEU A 237 12.95 15.27 -8.68
C LEU A 237 11.95 15.09 -7.53
N VAL A 238 12.42 14.66 -6.36
CA VAL A 238 11.65 14.83 -5.12
C VAL A 238 11.60 16.33 -4.87
N SER A 239 10.48 16.96 -5.24
CA SER A 239 10.23 18.37 -4.93
C SER A 239 9.68 18.45 -3.51
N ASN A 240 10.48 18.99 -2.61
CA ASN A 240 10.08 19.38 -1.26
C ASN A 240 9.18 20.63 -1.34
N PRO A 241 8.09 20.73 -0.56
CA PRO A 241 7.75 21.96 0.14
C PRO A 241 8.61 22.13 1.39
#